data_AF-W9X593-F1
#
_entry.id   AF-W9X593-F1
#
_cell.length_a   1.000
_cell.length_b   1.000
_cell.length_c   1.000
_cell.angle_alpha   90.00
_cell.angle_beta   90.00
_cell.angle_gamma   90.00
#
_symmetry.space_group_name_H-M   'P 1'
#
loop_
_entity.id
_entity.type
_entity.pdbx_description
1 polymer ?
#
loop_
_entity_poly.entity_id
_entity_poly.type
_entity_poly.pdbx_seq_one_letter_code
_entity_poly.pdbx_strand_id
1 'polypeptide(L)'
;MTKRFVLPDLGMLLTPKIKIMTVGIFWTEWGLFIPIAYISSYALSEGIERKPAYNMLTFLNVGSLLGRWLPGYVGDKIGRFNTQILAVLLCIVSVLLMWMLASRDVSVLIATSVIFRFASGGNTSLTPVCLRQLCEVERFGRFYATVYTMSSFGALTGVPVGGALLSSACGRYWA
;
A
#
# COMPACT_ATOMS: atom_id res chain seq x y z
N MET A 1 5.80 18.39 32.54
CA MET A 1 5.49 17.57 31.35
C MET A 1 5.36 18.47 30.13
N THR A 2 6.38 18.47 29.27
CA THR A 2 6.78 19.63 28.46
C THR A 2 6.30 19.52 27.02
N LYS A 3 5.66 20.59 26.50
CA LYS A 3 5.06 20.74 25.16
C LYS A 3 5.95 20.36 23.95
N ARG A 4 7.25 20.09 24.14
CA ARG A 4 8.18 19.62 23.10
C ARG A 4 7.96 18.18 22.64
N PHE A 5 7.12 17.41 23.34
CA PHE A 5 6.95 15.99 23.06
C PHE A 5 6.01 15.66 21.89
N VAL A 6 5.33 16.66 21.31
CA VAL A 6 4.25 16.44 20.33
C VAL A 6 4.62 16.84 18.89
N LEU A 7 5.54 17.78 18.70
CA LEU A 7 5.86 18.28 17.36
C LEU A 7 6.72 17.25 16.57
N PRO A 8 6.42 17.04 15.28
CA PRO A 8 7.25 16.23 14.39
C PRO A 8 8.63 16.86 14.22
N ASP A 9 9.68 16.12 14.55
CA ASP A 9 11.06 16.59 14.43
C ASP A 9 11.65 16.08 13.11
N LEU A 10 11.69 16.97 12.11
CA LEU A 10 12.21 16.68 10.78
C LEU A 10 13.72 16.35 10.81
N GLY A 11 14.44 16.73 11.87
CA GLY A 11 15.84 16.39 12.09
C GLY A 11 16.09 14.88 12.17
N MET A 12 15.12 14.13 12.70
CA MET A 12 15.24 12.66 12.83
C MET A 12 15.20 11.94 11.47
N LEU A 13 14.54 12.53 10.46
CA LEU A 13 14.44 11.97 9.10
C LEU A 13 15.78 11.92 8.36
N LEU A 14 16.78 12.70 8.80
CA LEU A 14 18.10 12.76 8.17
C LEU A 14 18.97 11.53 8.49
N THR A 15 18.60 10.73 9.50
CA THR A 15 19.31 9.49 9.81
C THR A 15 19.17 8.52 8.62
N PRO A 16 20.27 7.97 8.08
CA PRO A 16 20.24 7.23 6.81
C PRO A 16 19.27 6.05 6.81
N LYS A 17 19.18 5.30 7.92
CA LYS A 17 18.27 4.14 8.07
C LYS A 17 16.79 4.56 8.02
N ILE A 18 16.48 5.65 8.70
CA ILE A 18 15.13 6.23 8.79
C ILE A 18 14.72 6.79 7.43
N LYS A 19 15.63 7.55 6.79
CA LYS A 19 15.40 8.15 5.48
C LYS A 19 14.99 7.10 4.44
N ILE A 20 15.73 5.98 4.37
CA ILE A 20 15.43 4.89 3.43
C ILE A 20 14.06 4.29 3.71
N MET A 21 13.72 4.07 4.98
CA MET A 21 12.41 3.52 5.35
C MET A 21 11.27 4.48 5.03
N THR A 22 11.42 5.78 5.32
CA THR A 22 10.43 6.81 5.00
C THR A 22 10.19 6.91 3.50
N VAL A 23 11.25 6.90 2.69
CA VAL A 23 11.13 6.91 1.23
C VAL A 23 10.43 5.65 0.72
N GLY A 24 10.73 4.48 1.29
CA GLY A 24 10.06 3.23 0.95
C GLY A 24 8.56 3.24 1.27
N ILE A 25 8.18 3.73 2.46
CA ILE A 25 6.77 3.88 2.86
C ILE A 25 6.06 4.88 1.94
N PHE A 26 6.69 6.02 1.66
CA PHE A 26 6.16 7.04 0.76
C PHE A 26 5.84 6.44 -0.62
N TRP A 27 6.78 5.72 -1.22
CA TRP A 27 6.58 5.12 -2.55
C TRP A 27 5.53 4.00 -2.54
N THR A 28 5.48 3.24 -1.45
CA THR A 28 4.50 2.17 -1.27
C THR A 28 3.09 2.76 -1.17
N GLU A 29 2.88 3.76 -0.32
CA GLU A 29 1.58 4.44 -0.20
C GLU A 29 1.20 5.13 -1.52
N TRP A 30 2.13 5.81 -2.19
CA TRP A 30 1.89 6.44 -3.49
C TRP A 30 1.38 5.44 -4.53
N GLY A 31 1.99 4.25 -4.61
CA GLY A 31 1.60 3.20 -5.55
C GLY A 31 0.35 2.41 -5.15
N LEU A 32 0.05 2.28 -3.85
CA LEU A 32 -1.06 1.47 -3.36
C LEU A 32 -2.43 2.11 -3.62
N PHE A 33 -2.55 3.44 -3.51
CA PHE A 33 -3.84 4.12 -3.65
C PHE A 33 -4.40 4.08 -5.08
N ILE A 34 -3.53 4.04 -6.09
CA ILE A 34 -3.92 4.05 -7.50
C ILE A 34 -4.78 2.81 -7.85
N PRO A 35 -4.30 1.56 -7.73
CA PRO A 35 -5.12 0.38 -8.06
C PRO A 35 -6.36 0.29 -7.17
N ILE A 36 -6.28 0.65 -5.88
CA ILE A 36 -7.44 0.62 -4.98
C ILE A 36 -8.56 1.56 -5.47
N ALA A 37 -8.21 2.76 -5.95
CA ALA A 37 -9.18 3.73 -6.43
C ALA A 37 -9.75 3.38 -7.82
N TYR A 38 -8.93 2.81 -8.70
CA TYR A 38 -9.30 2.59 -10.11
C TYR A 38 -9.81 1.19 -10.43
N ILE A 39 -9.67 0.20 -9.55
CA ILE A 39 -10.03 -1.20 -9.86
C ILE A 39 -11.51 -1.41 -10.19
N SER A 40 -12.42 -0.72 -9.50
CA SER A 40 -13.86 -0.83 -9.78
C SER A 40 -14.21 -0.20 -11.11
N SER A 41 -13.58 0.93 -11.45
CA SER A 41 -13.75 1.63 -12.72
C SER A 41 -13.12 0.85 -13.87
N TYR A 42 -11.99 0.18 -13.62
CA TYR A 42 -11.35 -0.75 -14.54
C TYR A 42 -12.27 -1.94 -14.84
N ALA A 43 -12.82 -2.58 -13.81
CA ALA A 43 -13.74 -3.70 -13.98
C ALA A 43 -14.98 -3.31 -14.80
N LEU A 44 -15.55 -2.13 -14.56
CA LEU A 44 -16.67 -1.60 -15.35
C LEU A 44 -16.28 -1.38 -16.83
N SER A 45 -15.04 -0.96 -17.11
CA SER A 45 -14.57 -0.73 -18.48
C SER A 45 -14.32 -2.03 -19.27
N GLU A 46 -13.95 -3.11 -18.59
CA GLU A 46 -13.82 -4.46 -19.16
C GLU A 46 -15.18 -5.14 -19.44
N GLY A 47 -16.30 -4.43 -19.24
CA GLY A 47 -17.64 -4.95 -19.51
C GLY A 47 -18.20 -5.85 -18.41
N ILE A 48 -17.58 -5.87 -17.22
CA ILE A 48 -18.08 -6.61 -16.07
C ILE A 48 -19.37 -5.97 -15.56
N GLU A 49 -20.36 -6.80 -15.21
CA GLU A 49 -21.63 -6.33 -14.66
C GLU A 49 -21.40 -5.48 -13.39
N ARG A 50 -22.23 -4.45 -13.18
CA ARG A 50 -22.05 -3.48 -12.07
C ARG A 50 -21.95 -4.14 -10.70
N LYS A 51 -22.74 -5.18 -10.44
CA LYS A 51 -22.74 -5.92 -9.16
C LYS A 51 -21.37 -6.53 -8.83
N PRO A 52 -20.77 -7.40 -9.68
CA PRO A 52 -19.44 -7.95 -9.42
C PRO A 52 -18.34 -6.88 -9.38
N ALA A 53 -18.42 -5.82 -10.19
CA ALA A 53 -17.44 -4.73 -10.16
C ALA A 53 -17.41 -3.99 -8.79
N TYR A 54 -18.56 -3.71 -8.19
CA TYR A 54 -18.60 -3.13 -6.84
C TYR A 54 -18.20 -4.14 -5.74
N ASN A 55 -18.50 -5.42 -5.93
CA ASN A 55 -18.09 -6.47 -5.00
C ASN A 55 -16.56 -6.67 -4.94
N MET A 56 -15.79 -6.17 -5.92
CA MET A 56 -14.32 -6.17 -5.85
C MET A 56 -13.80 -5.41 -4.63
N LEU A 57 -14.47 -4.33 -4.20
CA LEU A 57 -14.10 -3.63 -2.97
C LEU A 57 -14.27 -4.53 -1.74
N THR A 58 -15.29 -5.38 -1.72
CA THR A 58 -15.50 -6.37 -0.65
C THR A 58 -14.36 -7.39 -0.64
N PHE A 59 -14.00 -7.94 -1.81
CA PHE A 59 -12.88 -8.87 -1.92
C PHE A 59 -11.54 -8.25 -1.52
N LEU A 60 -11.30 -6.99 -1.88
CA LEU A 60 -10.14 -6.23 -1.39
C LEU A 60 -10.15 -6.17 0.15
N ASN A 61 -11.26 -5.79 0.78
CA ASN A 61 -11.31 -5.72 2.24
C ASN A 61 -11.08 -7.08 2.91
N VAL A 62 -11.63 -8.17 2.34
CA VAL A 62 -11.36 -9.55 2.80
C VAL A 62 -9.87 -9.89 2.67
N GLY A 63 -9.25 -9.59 1.53
CA GLY A 63 -7.81 -9.76 1.34
C GLY A 63 -6.99 -8.98 2.37
N SER A 64 -7.41 -7.76 2.71
CA SER A 64 -6.75 -6.95 3.74
C SER A 64 -6.85 -7.57 5.14
N LEU A 65 -7.98 -8.19 5.50
CA LEU A 65 -8.14 -8.85 6.79
C LEU A 65 -7.16 -10.01 6.92
N LEU A 66 -7.10 -10.87 5.91
CA LEU A 66 -6.15 -11.98 5.85
C LEU A 66 -4.70 -11.48 5.86
N GLY A 67 -4.45 -10.40 5.10
CA GLY A 67 -3.15 -9.75 4.98
C GLY A 67 -2.64 -9.16 6.29
N ARG A 68 -3.50 -8.83 7.26
CA ARG A 68 -3.05 -8.30 8.54
C ARG A 68 -2.61 -9.38 9.54
N TRP A 69 -3.06 -10.62 9.36
CA TRP A 69 -2.82 -11.71 10.31
C TRP A 69 -1.59 -12.53 9.93
N LEU A 70 -1.50 -12.97 8.67
CA LEU A 70 -0.44 -13.87 8.20
C LEU A 70 1.00 -13.30 8.32
N PRO A 71 1.28 -12.05 7.91
CA PRO A 71 2.64 -11.52 7.94
C PRO A 71 3.10 -11.14 9.35
N GLY A 72 2.19 -11.00 10.32
CA GLY A 72 2.56 -10.94 11.73
C GLY A 72 3.19 -12.26 12.18
N TYR A 73 2.53 -13.37 11.88
CA TYR A 73 3.02 -14.71 12.20
C TYR A 73 4.32 -15.06 11.44
N VAL A 74 4.38 -14.74 10.15
CA VAL A 74 5.58 -14.97 9.32
C VAL A 74 6.73 -14.04 9.72
N GLY A 75 6.42 -12.80 10.09
CA GLY A 75 7.37 -11.79 10.56
C GLY A 75 8.13 -12.21 11.81
N ASP A 76 7.48 -12.98 12.69
CA ASP A 76 8.12 -13.52 13.89
C ASP A 76 9.07 -14.69 13.60
N LYS A 77 8.95 -15.39 12.46
CA LYS A 77 9.84 -16.50 12.08
C LYS A 77 11.01 -16.09 11.20
N ILE A 78 10.78 -15.26 10.18
CA ILE A 78 11.77 -14.96 9.12
C ILE A 78 12.41 -13.56 9.32
N GLY A 79 11.95 -12.82 10.33
CA GLY A 79 12.36 -11.45 10.59
C GLY A 79 11.44 -10.43 9.92
N ARG A 80 11.14 -9.37 10.65
CA ARG A 80 10.15 -8.33 10.29
C ARG A 80 10.55 -7.57 9.03
N PHE A 81 11.81 -7.16 8.92
CA PHE A 81 12.31 -6.47 7.73
C PHE A 81 12.28 -7.36 6.48
N ASN A 82 12.68 -8.62 6.58
CA ASN A 82 12.67 -9.53 5.43
C ASN A 82 11.23 -9.81 4.96
N THR A 83 10.31 -9.97 5.91
CA THR A 83 8.87 -10.15 5.62
C THR A 83 8.28 -8.90 4.97
N GLN A 84 8.71 -7.71 5.37
CA GLN A 84 8.28 -6.47 4.75
C GLN A 84 8.79 -6.35 3.30
N ILE A 85 10.05 -6.71 3.03
CA ILE A 85 10.59 -6.73 1.66
C ILE A 85 9.84 -7.74 0.79
N LEU A 86 9.58 -8.95 1.30
CA LEU A 86 8.80 -9.97 0.59
C LEU A 86 7.37 -9.50 0.31
N ALA A 87 6.72 -8.83 1.25
CA ALA A 87 5.38 -8.27 1.07
C ALA A 87 5.36 -7.19 -0.03
N VAL A 88 6.36 -6.30 -0.05
CA VAL A 88 6.50 -5.28 -1.11
C VAL A 88 6.74 -5.93 -2.47
N LEU A 89 7.62 -6.93 -2.56
CA LEU A 89 7.85 -7.68 -3.80
C LEU A 89 6.58 -8.37 -4.28
N LEU A 90 5.82 -9.00 -3.39
CA LEU A 90 4.54 -9.63 -3.71
C LEU A 90 3.53 -8.60 -4.21
N CYS A 91 3.52 -7.40 -3.62
CA CYS A 91 2.71 -6.27 -4.10
C CYS A 91 3.09 -5.86 -5.52
N ILE A 92 4.38 -5.68 -5.81
CA ILE A 92 4.88 -5.31 -7.15
C ILE A 92 4.49 -6.37 -8.18
N VAL A 93 4.73 -7.65 -7.87
CA VAL A 93 4.36 -8.78 -8.75
C VAL A 93 2.85 -8.80 -8.97
N SER A 94 2.04 -8.56 -7.94
CA SER A 94 0.59 -8.54 -8.07
C SER A 94 0.08 -7.39 -8.94
N VAL A 95 0.69 -6.20 -8.84
CA VAL A 95 0.36 -5.07 -9.72
C VAL A 95 0.76 -5.37 -11.18
N LEU A 96 1.92 -5.99 -11.40
CA LEU A 96 2.36 -6.42 -12.74
C LEU A 96 1.42 -7.48 -13.33
N LEU A 97 1.01 -8.45 -12.51
CA LEU A 97 0.02 -9.46 -12.90
C LEU A 97 -1.33 -8.82 -13.22
N MET A 98 -1.76 -7.84 -12.41
CA MET A 98 -3.00 -7.12 -12.67
C MET A 98 -2.94 -6.34 -13.99
N TRP A 99 -1.78 -5.77 -14.32
CA TRP A 99 -1.56 -5.11 -15.62
C TRP A 99 -1.52 -6.10 -16.80
N MET A 100 -0.93 -7.28 -16.63
CA MET A 100 -0.77 -8.27 -17.71
C MET A 100 -2.02 -9.14 -17.95
N LEU A 101 -2.77 -9.48 -16.89
CA LEU A 101 -3.94 -10.38 -16.96
C LEU A 101 -5.27 -9.61 -17.03
N ALA A 102 -5.17 -8.29 -17.12
CA ALA A 102 -6.25 -7.31 -17.21
C ALA A 102 -7.35 -7.68 -18.22
N SER A 103 -6.97 -8.16 -19.41
CA SER A 103 -7.91 -8.41 -20.52
C SER A 103 -8.42 -9.86 -20.66
N ARG A 104 -8.13 -10.77 -19.71
CA ARG A 104 -8.37 -12.21 -19.92
C ARG A 104 -9.56 -12.78 -19.16
N ASP A 105 -9.74 -12.48 -17.86
CA ASP A 105 -10.78 -13.13 -17.04
C ASP A 105 -11.13 -12.36 -15.74
N VAL A 106 -12.43 -12.29 -15.42
CA VAL A 106 -12.95 -11.66 -14.18
C VAL A 106 -12.44 -12.36 -12.92
N SER A 107 -12.41 -13.69 -12.93
CA SER A 107 -11.94 -14.51 -11.80
C SER A 107 -10.48 -14.26 -11.48
N VAL A 108 -9.66 -14.07 -12.53
CA VAL A 108 -8.24 -13.78 -12.39
C VAL A 108 -8.05 -12.39 -11.80
N LEU A 109 -8.82 -11.40 -12.26
CA LEU A 109 -8.77 -10.06 -11.72
C LEU A 109 -9.14 -10.01 -10.23
N ILE A 110 -10.17 -10.77 -9.82
CA ILE A 110 -10.54 -10.89 -8.40
C ILE A 110 -9.40 -11.53 -7.60
N ALA A 111 -8.81 -12.62 -8.10
CA ALA A 111 -7.71 -13.30 -7.43
C ALA A 111 -6.48 -12.37 -7.27
N THR A 112 -6.05 -11.68 -8.32
CA THR A 112 -4.93 -10.75 -8.26
C THR A 112 -5.21 -9.56 -7.34
N SER A 113 -6.46 -9.07 -7.29
CA SER A 113 -6.90 -8.02 -6.36
C SER A 113 -6.75 -8.45 -4.90
N VAL A 114 -7.22 -9.66 -4.59
CA VAL A 114 -7.14 -10.22 -3.23
C VAL A 114 -5.68 -10.43 -2.83
N ILE A 115 -4.84 -10.97 -3.71
CA ILE A 115 -3.41 -11.19 -3.44
C ILE A 115 -2.68 -9.86 -3.25
N PHE A 116 -2.94 -8.88 -4.13
CA PHE A 116 -2.40 -7.53 -4.01
C PHE A 116 -2.78 -6.90 -2.67
N ARG A 117 -4.05 -7.00 -2.28
CA ARG A 117 -4.54 -6.37 -1.04
C ARG A 117 -4.12 -7.14 0.21
N PHE A 118 -3.92 -8.44 0.10
CA PHE A 118 -3.28 -9.27 1.11
C PHE A 118 -1.83 -8.82 1.37
N ALA A 119 -1.03 -8.65 0.31
CA ALA A 119 0.35 -8.17 0.41
C ALA A 119 0.42 -6.75 1.02
N SER A 120 -0.42 -5.84 0.51
CA SER A 120 -0.54 -4.46 0.98
C SER A 120 -0.96 -4.38 2.46
N GLY A 121 -1.99 -5.13 2.86
CA GLY A 121 -2.49 -5.16 4.23
C GLY A 121 -1.43 -5.63 5.23
N GLY A 122 -0.56 -6.54 4.79
CA GLY A 122 0.59 -6.99 5.58
C GLY A 122 1.66 -5.93 5.76
N ASN A 123 1.96 -5.19 4.70
CA ASN A 123 2.91 -4.09 4.76
C ASN A 123 2.47 -3.00 5.75
N THR A 124 1.18 -2.65 5.77
CA THR A 124 0.64 -1.68 6.74
C THR A 124 0.78 -2.16 8.19
N SER A 125 0.61 -3.45 8.46
CA SER A 125 0.79 -4.02 9.81
C SER A 125 2.25 -4.11 10.25
N LEU A 126 3.17 -4.44 9.33
CA LEU A 126 4.60 -4.59 9.63
C LEU A 126 5.32 -3.24 9.76
N THR A 127 4.87 -2.22 9.04
CA THR A 127 5.47 -0.88 9.04
C THR A 127 5.68 -0.30 10.45
N PRO A 128 4.67 -0.22 11.35
CA PRO A 128 4.89 0.28 12.71
C PRO A 128 5.86 -0.60 13.53
N VAL A 129 5.90 -1.91 13.28
CA VAL A 129 6.79 -2.84 14.00
C VAL A 129 8.24 -2.62 13.57
N CYS A 130 8.49 -2.47 12.27
CA CYS A 130 9.81 -2.16 11.73
C CYS A 130 10.28 -0.75 12.18
N LEU A 131 9.38 0.25 12.19
CA LEU A 131 9.69 1.59 12.70
C LEU A 131 10.05 1.55 14.19
N ARG A 132 9.38 0.70 14.98
CA ARG A 132 9.69 0.51 16.41
C ARG A 132 11.07 -0.09 16.64
N GLN A 133 11.62 -0.87 15.71
CA GLN A 133 12.98 -1.42 15.83
C GLN A 133 14.07 -0.37 15.56
N LEU A 134 13.73 0.73 14.90
CA LEU A 134 14.66 1.81 14.54
C LEU A 134 14.68 2.95 15.57
N CYS A 135 13.68 3.05 16.44
CA CYS A 135 13.52 4.15 17.38
C CYS A 135 13.21 3.66 18.80
N GLU A 136 13.67 4.42 19.80
CA GLU A 136 13.29 4.20 21.19
C GLU A 136 11.77 4.38 21.39
N VAL A 137 11.20 3.54 22.27
CA VAL A 137 9.75 3.48 22.53
C VAL A 137 9.19 4.84 22.95
N GLU A 138 9.96 5.62 23.72
CA GLU A 138 9.56 6.96 24.18
C GLU A 138 9.34 7.95 23.03
N ARG A 139 10.00 7.78 21.87
CA ARG A 139 9.88 8.70 20.72
C ARG A 139 9.08 8.14 19.56
N PHE A 140 8.61 6.89 19.67
CA PHE A 140 7.92 6.18 18.59
C PHE A 140 6.72 6.94 18.02
N GLY A 141 5.87 7.51 18.88
CA GLY A 141 4.67 8.24 18.43
C GLY A 141 5.00 9.45 17.54
N ARG A 142 5.99 10.26 17.92
CA ARG A 142 6.47 11.39 17.10
C ARG A 142 7.08 10.91 15.79
N PHE A 143 7.87 9.86 15.86
CA PHE A 143 8.55 9.31 14.70
C PHE A 143 7.56 8.78 13.67
N TYR A 144 6.63 7.93 14.12
CA TYR A 144 5.55 7.38 13.30
C TYR A 144 4.70 8.49 12.67
N ALA A 145 4.30 9.50 13.45
CA ALA A 145 3.52 10.63 12.96
C ALA A 145 4.28 11.45 11.90
N THR A 146 5.60 11.66 12.07
CA THR A 146 6.42 12.41 11.12
C THR A 146 6.55 11.66 9.78
N VAL A 147 6.83 10.36 9.84
CA VAL A 147 6.93 9.49 8.65
C VAL A 147 5.61 9.43 7.90
N TYR A 148 4.49 9.22 8.60
CA TYR A 148 3.16 9.17 7.98
C TYR A 148 2.71 10.53 7.45
N THR A 149 3.04 11.64 8.13
CA THR A 149 2.77 12.99 7.61
C THR A 149 3.42 13.20 6.25
N MET A 150 4.67 12.75 6.08
CA MET A 150 5.35 12.83 4.79
C MET A 150 4.71 11.91 3.74
N SER A 151 4.29 10.71 4.16
CA SER A 151 3.61 9.74 3.28
C SER A 151 2.23 10.20 2.81
N SER A 152 1.51 10.99 3.61
CA SER A 152 0.18 11.52 3.26
C SER A 152 0.22 12.40 2.00
N PHE A 153 1.30 13.14 1.75
CA PHE A 153 1.47 13.87 0.49
C PHE A 153 1.56 12.92 -0.71
N GLY A 154 2.16 11.75 -0.54
CA GLY A 154 2.18 10.69 -1.55
C GLY A 154 0.78 10.16 -1.81
N ALA A 155 0.05 9.77 -0.77
CA ALA A 155 -1.33 9.31 -0.91
C ALA A 155 -2.24 10.36 -1.58
N LEU A 156 -2.09 11.65 -1.22
CA LEU A 156 -2.87 12.75 -1.78
C LEU A 156 -2.59 12.98 -3.27
N THR A 157 -1.33 12.87 -3.69
CA THR A 157 -0.91 13.11 -5.09
C THR A 157 -1.09 11.89 -5.98
N GLY A 158 -1.05 10.67 -5.45
CA GLY A 158 -1.12 9.43 -6.23
C GLY A 158 -2.44 9.28 -7.01
N VAL A 159 -3.58 9.48 -6.34
CA VAL A 159 -4.91 9.35 -6.97
C VAL A 159 -5.13 10.35 -8.13
N PRO A 160 -4.92 11.67 -7.97
CA PRO A 160 -5.12 12.62 -9.06
C PRO A 160 -4.13 12.42 -10.21
N VAL A 161 -2.90 11.97 -9.96
CA VAL A 161 -1.95 11.62 -11.03
C VAL A 161 -2.46 10.42 -11.83
N GLY A 162 -2.95 9.37 -11.16
CA GLY A 162 -3.61 8.23 -11.82
C GLY A 162 -4.83 8.66 -12.65
N GLY A 163 -5.62 9.60 -12.14
CA GLY A 163 -6.77 10.16 -12.84
C GLY A 163 -6.40 11.00 -14.05
N ALA A 164 -5.36 11.82 -13.94
CA ALA A 164 -4.81 12.58 -15.07
C ALA A 164 -4.29 11.64 -16.16
N LEU A 165 -3.62 10.55 -15.80
CA LEU A 165 -3.17 9.52 -16.75
C LEU A 165 -4.36 8.84 -17.45
N LEU A 166 -5.40 8.49 -16.71
CA LEU A 166 -6.61 7.88 -17.28
C LEU A 166 -7.37 8.83 -18.21
N SER A 167 -7.52 10.11 -17.82
CA SER A 167 -8.11 11.14 -18.68
C SER A 167 -7.29 11.38 -19.94
N SER A 168 -5.97 11.38 -19.83
CA SER A 168 -5.06 11.50 -20.98
C SER A 168 -5.16 10.30 -21.93
N ALA A 169 -5.45 9.12 -21.40
CA ALA A 169 -5.70 7.90 -22.17
C ALA A 169 -7.14 7.79 -22.73
N CYS A 170 -7.92 8.88 -22.72
CA CYS A 170 -9.30 8.94 -23.22
C CYS A 170 -10.21 7.86 -22.57
N GLY A 171 -9.99 7.55 -21.29
CA GLY A 171 -10.79 6.57 -20.55
C GLY A 171 -10.57 5.11 -20.95
N ARG A 172 -9.57 4.81 -21.80
CA ARG A 172 -9.10 3.44 -22.02
C ARG A 172 -8.00 3.14 -21.02
N TYR A 173 -8.21 2.10 -20.22
CA TYR A 173 -7.12 1.44 -19.56
C TYR A 173 -6.34 0.70 -20.65
N TRP A 174 -5.04 0.96 -20.76
CA TRP A 174 -4.22 0.37 -21.81
C TRP A 174 -4.26 -1.16 -21.66
N ALA A 175 -4.70 -1.83 -22.73
CA ALA A 175 -4.49 -3.25 -22.98
C ALA A 175 -3.24 -3.42 -23.85
#